data_AF-A0AAD6JZA2-F1
#
_entry.id   AF-A0AAD6JZA2-F1
#
_cell.length_a   1.000
_cell.length_b   1.000
_cell.length_c   1.000
_cell.angle_alpha   90.00
_cell.angle_beta   90.00
_cell.angle_gamma   90.00
#
_symmetry.space_group_name_H-M   'P 1'
#
loop_
_entity.id
_entity.type
_entity.pdbx_description
1 polymer ?
#
loop_
_entity_poly.entity_id
_entity_poly.type
_entity_poly.pdbx_seq_one_letter_code
_entity_poly.pdbx_strand_id
1 'polypeptide(L)'
;MEKSSRRFLFASSAGVPFPDAYLNPNGTFTRGHGVNFAVASSTALPADFLSKKRIFPPTYSSLSVQLDWMFSHFNSICFSDEKDCVEKLKNSLFMVGEIGVNDYTYAFFNGKTMEEVKNMVPDVVQAIRDAVKRVIGYGARRVVVPGNVPIGCFPIYLAGFQTNNTDAYDKFHCLKGFNNLSAYHNDHLKQAIEELKRENPNVVIAYADYYNAFQWILTNARNLGFDAKSTQKACCGAGGDYGYDAMKMCGTPGVPVCPKPDRYISWDGVDLTQKAYQYVALWIIDDILPKLRCPA
;
A
#
# COMPACT_ATOMS: atom_id res chain seq x y z
N MET A 1 4.68 12.75 16.01
CA MET A 1 5.55 12.91 14.82
C MET A 1 6.18 11.53 14.57
N GLU A 2 5.48 10.66 13.84
CA GLU A 2 6.03 9.42 13.28
C GLU A 2 5.09 9.02 12.11
N LYS A 3 5.24 9.68 10.96
CA LYS A 3 4.58 9.30 9.71
C LYS A 3 5.62 9.23 8.61
N SER A 4 6.60 8.34 8.79
CA SER A 4 7.44 7.93 7.68
C SER A 4 6.62 6.97 6.81
N SER A 5 5.99 7.49 5.75
CA SER A 5 5.39 6.72 4.65
C SER A 5 6.28 5.55 4.20
N ARG A 6 5.67 4.40 3.91
CA ARG A 6 6.31 3.17 3.40
C ARG A 6 7.35 3.46 2.30
N ARG A 7 7.02 4.43 1.42
CA ARG A 7 7.84 4.83 0.25
C ARG A 7 9.14 5.55 0.64
N PHE A 8 9.19 6.24 1.77
CA PHE A 8 10.43 6.82 2.27
C PHE A 8 11.44 5.71 2.60
N LEU A 9 10.96 4.60 3.16
CA LEU A 9 11.86 3.52 3.57
C LEU A 9 12.32 2.66 2.39
N PHE A 10 11.52 2.57 1.32
CA PHE A 10 12.01 2.07 0.02
C PHE A 10 13.10 2.96 -0.56
N ALA A 11 12.89 4.27 -0.62
CA ALA A 11 13.89 5.20 -1.15
C ALA A 11 15.20 5.16 -0.34
N SER A 12 15.10 5.19 0.99
CA SER A 12 16.24 5.07 1.88
C SER A 12 16.99 3.76 1.72
N SER A 13 16.28 2.64 1.61
CA SER A 13 16.90 1.32 1.50
C SER A 13 17.48 1.07 0.10
N ALA A 14 16.91 1.71 -0.93
CA ALA A 14 17.43 1.70 -2.29
C ALA A 14 18.54 2.75 -2.54
N GLY A 15 18.86 3.59 -1.55
CA GLY A 15 19.89 4.63 -1.66
C GLY A 15 19.51 5.79 -2.59
N VAL A 16 18.21 6.06 -2.80
CA VAL A 16 17.72 7.15 -3.65
C VAL A 16 17.10 8.28 -2.82
N PRO A 17 17.11 9.55 -3.30
CA PRO A 17 16.49 10.66 -2.59
C PRO A 17 15.00 10.44 -2.32
N PHE A 18 14.52 10.98 -1.19
CA PHE A 18 13.10 10.91 -0.85
C PHE A 18 12.26 11.69 -1.87
N PRO A 19 11.16 11.10 -2.38
CA PRO A 19 10.28 11.81 -3.28
C PRO A 19 9.41 12.82 -2.50
N ASP A 20 9.37 14.06 -2.97
CA ASP A 20 8.47 15.07 -2.43
C ASP A 20 7.02 14.78 -2.82
N ALA A 21 6.08 15.09 -1.91
CA ALA A 21 4.66 14.99 -2.22
C ALA A 21 4.29 15.98 -3.33
N TYR A 22 3.58 15.54 -4.35
CA TYR A 22 3.22 16.38 -5.51
C TYR A 22 2.47 17.67 -5.12
N LEU A 23 1.60 17.59 -4.11
CA LEU A 23 0.82 18.74 -3.62
C LEU A 23 1.58 19.60 -2.60
N ASN A 24 2.85 19.31 -2.31
CA ASN A 24 3.67 20.16 -1.44
C ASN A 24 4.07 21.42 -2.22
N PRO A 25 3.63 22.63 -1.81
CA PRO A 25 3.98 23.87 -2.50
C PRO A 25 5.49 24.18 -2.44
N ASN A 26 6.21 23.56 -1.49
CA ASN A 26 7.65 23.70 -1.33
C ASN A 26 8.42 22.46 -1.84
N GLY A 27 7.78 21.57 -2.60
CA GLY A 27 8.40 20.36 -3.13
C GLY A 27 9.44 20.65 -4.22
N THR A 28 10.51 19.84 -4.26
CA THR A 28 11.56 19.94 -5.28
C THR A 28 11.39 18.84 -6.32
N PHE A 29 10.98 19.23 -7.52
CA PHE A 29 10.73 18.30 -8.65
C PHE A 29 11.78 18.45 -9.76
N THR A 30 13.05 18.61 -9.38
CA THR A 30 14.17 18.74 -10.31
C THR A 30 14.72 17.37 -10.74
N ARG A 31 15.53 17.34 -11.79
CA ARG A 31 16.20 16.12 -12.26
C ARG A 31 16.95 15.43 -11.11
N GLY A 32 16.73 14.12 -10.96
CA GLY A 32 17.35 13.32 -9.89
C GLY A 32 16.51 13.18 -8.63
N HIS A 33 15.39 13.90 -8.52
CA HIS A 33 14.41 13.76 -7.43
C HIS A 33 13.15 13.04 -7.91
N GLY A 34 12.59 12.19 -7.06
CA GLY A 34 11.31 11.52 -7.32
C GLY A 34 10.11 12.40 -6.93
N VAL A 35 8.92 12.01 -7.39
CA VAL A 35 7.66 12.66 -7.03
C VAL A 35 6.70 11.64 -6.45
N ASN A 36 6.03 11.99 -5.35
CA ASN A 36 5.07 11.14 -4.67
C ASN A 36 3.64 11.69 -4.85
N PHE A 37 2.85 11.00 -5.68
CA PHE A 37 1.45 11.34 -5.94
C PHE A 37 0.46 10.70 -4.95
N ALA A 38 0.95 9.90 -4.00
CA ALA A 38 0.10 9.13 -3.11
C ALA A 38 -0.66 10.01 -2.12
N VAL A 39 -1.94 9.70 -1.94
CA VAL A 39 -2.79 10.31 -0.92
C VAL A 39 -3.19 9.25 0.09
N ALA A 40 -3.05 9.57 1.38
CA ALA A 40 -3.56 8.73 2.45
C ALA A 40 -5.06 8.46 2.21
N SER A 41 -5.54 7.29 2.61
CA SER A 41 -6.95 6.91 2.45
C SER A 41 -7.46 6.74 1.01
N SER A 42 -6.62 6.92 -0.02
CA SER A 42 -7.04 6.76 -1.41
C SER A 42 -7.44 5.33 -1.77
N THR A 43 -8.43 5.23 -2.66
CA THR A 43 -8.97 3.99 -3.21
C THR A 43 -8.50 3.77 -4.64
N ALA A 44 -8.47 2.51 -5.08
CA ALA A 44 -8.25 2.18 -6.49
C ALA A 44 -9.45 2.64 -7.33
N LEU A 45 -10.66 2.38 -6.84
CA LEU A 45 -11.90 2.76 -7.49
C LEU A 45 -12.26 4.24 -7.23
N PRO A 46 -12.84 4.93 -8.21
CA PRO A 46 -13.36 6.29 -8.04
C PRO A 46 -14.44 6.39 -6.95
N ALA A 47 -14.48 7.52 -6.25
CA ALA A 47 -15.44 7.76 -5.17
C ALA A 47 -16.91 7.73 -5.64
N ASP A 48 -17.21 8.15 -6.87
CA ASP A 48 -18.54 8.08 -7.47
C ASP A 48 -18.95 6.65 -7.85
N PHE A 49 -18.00 5.78 -8.19
CA PHE A 49 -18.24 4.36 -8.36
C PHE A 49 -18.57 3.70 -7.01
N LEU A 50 -17.79 4.01 -5.97
CA LEU A 50 -17.98 3.49 -4.62
C LEU A 50 -19.29 3.97 -3.98
N SER A 51 -19.71 5.22 -4.22
CA SER A 51 -20.96 5.76 -3.67
C SER A 51 -22.20 5.03 -4.19
N LYS A 52 -22.20 4.58 -5.45
CA LYS A 52 -23.26 3.72 -6.02
C LYS A 52 -23.40 2.40 -5.28
N LYS A 53 -22.30 1.91 -4.69
CA LYS A 53 -22.27 0.72 -3.82
C LYS A 53 -22.51 1.07 -2.35
N ARG A 54 -22.82 2.32 -1.99
CA ARG A 54 -22.95 2.83 -0.60
C ARG A 54 -21.66 2.71 0.21
N ILE A 55 -20.51 2.96 -0.43
CA ILE A 55 -19.20 2.98 0.19
C ILE A 55 -18.67 4.42 0.12
N PHE A 56 -18.26 4.97 1.25
CA PHE A 56 -17.93 6.38 1.41
C PHE A 56 -16.49 6.56 1.92
N PRO A 57 -15.50 6.60 1.01
CA PRO A 57 -14.13 6.92 1.41
C PRO A 57 -14.03 8.37 1.93
N PRO A 58 -13.10 8.67 2.84
CA PRO A 58 -12.94 10.01 3.42
C PRO A 58 -12.24 11.01 2.47
N THR A 59 -11.87 10.57 1.26
CA THR A 59 -11.21 11.39 0.24
C THR A 59 -11.73 11.04 -1.16
N TYR A 60 -11.73 12.02 -2.05
CA TYR A 60 -12.04 11.86 -3.47
C TYR A 60 -10.80 11.62 -4.34
N SER A 61 -9.59 11.66 -3.75
CA SER A 61 -8.31 11.49 -4.43
C SER A 61 -7.98 10.02 -4.72
N SER A 62 -8.87 9.34 -5.44
CA SER A 62 -8.68 7.96 -5.93
C SER A 62 -7.47 7.83 -6.87
N LEU A 63 -7.11 6.60 -7.20
CA LEU A 63 -5.97 6.29 -8.08
C LEU A 63 -6.05 7.02 -9.43
N SER A 64 -7.24 7.14 -10.02
CA SER A 64 -7.43 7.90 -11.27
C SER A 64 -7.07 9.38 -11.13
N VAL A 65 -7.48 10.01 -10.02
CA VAL A 65 -7.14 11.41 -9.72
C VAL A 65 -5.63 11.60 -9.54
N GLN A 66 -4.96 10.65 -8.87
CA GLN A 66 -3.50 10.68 -8.73
C GLN A 66 -2.78 10.52 -10.08
N LEU A 67 -3.34 9.70 -10.98
CA LEU A 67 -2.82 9.56 -12.34
C LEU A 67 -3.05 10.82 -13.19
N ASP A 68 -4.14 11.55 -12.96
CA ASP A 68 -4.38 12.86 -13.61
C ASP A 68 -3.35 13.89 -13.15
N TRP A 69 -3.00 13.92 -11.87
CA TRP A 69 -1.90 14.74 -11.38
C TRP A 69 -0.55 14.33 -11.96
N MET A 70 -0.29 13.03 -12.05
CA MET A 70 0.92 12.51 -12.69
C MET A 70 0.99 12.92 -14.16
N PHE A 71 -0.14 12.88 -14.88
CA PHE A 71 -0.23 13.37 -16.25
C PHE A 71 0.10 14.86 -16.36
N SER A 72 -0.51 15.69 -15.51
CA SER A 72 -0.22 17.13 -15.49
C SER A 72 1.25 17.41 -15.19
N HIS A 73 1.86 16.65 -14.28
CA HIS A 73 3.28 16.76 -13.97
C HIS A 73 4.16 16.38 -15.16
N PHE A 74 3.90 15.24 -15.81
CA PHE A 74 4.71 14.81 -16.96
C PHE A 74 4.55 15.74 -18.16
N ASN A 75 3.36 16.27 -18.42
CA ASN A 75 3.17 17.28 -19.46
C ASN A 75 3.89 18.60 -19.17
N SER A 76 4.15 18.94 -17.90
CA SER A 76 4.89 20.17 -17.58
C SER A 76 6.41 20.01 -17.65
N ILE A 77 6.92 18.78 -17.65
CA ILE A 77 8.37 18.50 -17.74
C ILE A 77 8.79 17.89 -19.09
N CYS A 78 7.85 17.36 -19.87
CA CYS A 78 8.08 16.80 -21.20
C CYS A 78 7.66 17.82 -22.26
N PHE A 79 8.63 18.50 -22.87
CA PHE A 79 8.38 19.72 -23.68
C PHE A 79 8.29 19.44 -25.18
N SER A 80 8.68 18.26 -25.64
CA SER A 80 8.91 18.01 -27.06
C SER A 80 8.72 16.53 -27.40
N ASP A 81 7.48 16.17 -27.70
CA ASP A 81 7.00 14.84 -28.15
C ASP A 81 7.02 13.68 -27.13
N GLU A 82 6.33 12.58 -27.45
CA GLU A 82 6.27 11.36 -26.62
C GLU A 82 7.65 10.75 -26.36
N LYS A 83 8.64 10.99 -27.23
CA LYS A 83 10.00 10.43 -27.08
C LYS A 83 10.77 11.15 -25.97
N ASP A 84 10.60 12.45 -25.79
CA ASP A 84 11.24 13.18 -24.68
C ASP A 84 10.81 12.62 -23.32
N CYS A 85 9.52 12.32 -23.16
CA CYS A 85 8.99 11.75 -21.93
C CYS A 85 9.52 10.34 -21.66
N VAL A 86 9.54 9.49 -22.70
CA VAL A 86 10.16 8.16 -22.64
C VAL A 86 11.63 8.25 -22.24
N GLU A 87 12.41 9.14 -22.85
CA GLU A 87 13.83 9.28 -22.58
C GLU A 87 14.11 9.79 -21.15
N LYS A 88 13.27 10.69 -20.63
CA LYS A 88 13.37 11.17 -19.24
C LYS A 88 12.98 10.11 -18.21
N LEU A 89 11.99 9.28 -18.52
CA LEU A 89 11.36 8.37 -17.56
C LEU A 89 11.84 6.91 -17.66
N LYS A 90 12.55 6.52 -18.72
CA LYS A 90 13.01 5.12 -18.92
C LYS A 90 13.92 4.58 -17.82
N ASN A 91 14.60 5.47 -17.08
CA ASN A 91 15.48 5.10 -15.96
C ASN A 91 14.79 5.23 -14.60
N SER A 92 13.56 5.74 -14.56
CA SER A 92 12.78 5.87 -13.33
C SER A 92 12.14 4.54 -12.92
N LEU A 93 11.96 4.36 -11.62
CA LEU A 93 11.16 3.29 -11.05
C LEU A 93 9.77 3.83 -10.70
N PHE A 94 8.72 3.19 -11.22
CA PHE A 94 7.34 3.54 -10.92
C PHE A 94 6.77 2.56 -9.90
N MET A 95 6.25 3.06 -8.79
CA MET A 95 5.52 2.25 -7.80
C MET A 95 4.03 2.56 -7.87
N VAL A 96 3.22 1.59 -8.32
CA VAL A 96 1.77 1.72 -8.45
C VAL A 96 1.10 0.92 -7.33
N GLY A 97 0.87 1.58 -6.19
CA GLY A 97 0.32 0.96 -4.98
C GLY A 97 1.19 1.18 -3.74
N GLU A 98 0.93 0.53 -2.60
CA GLU A 98 -0.17 -0.39 -2.29
C GLU A 98 -1.53 0.34 -2.33
N ILE A 99 -2.39 -0.03 -3.27
CA ILE A 99 -3.71 0.58 -3.52
C ILE A 99 -4.74 -0.54 -3.68
N GLY A 100 -5.98 -0.33 -3.24
CA GLY A 100 -7.02 -1.38 -3.22
C GLY A 100 -7.37 -1.88 -1.82
N VAL A 101 -6.44 -1.86 -0.86
CA VAL A 101 -6.73 -2.18 0.55
C VAL A 101 -7.85 -1.30 1.10
N ASN A 102 -7.79 0.00 0.84
CA ASN A 102 -8.76 0.96 1.32
C ASN A 102 -10.17 0.71 0.76
N ASP A 103 -10.29 0.27 -0.49
CA ASP A 103 -11.58 -0.08 -1.12
C ASP A 103 -12.29 -1.16 -0.29
N TYR A 104 -11.55 -2.18 0.16
CA TYR A 104 -12.09 -3.25 0.98
C TYR A 104 -12.35 -2.81 2.42
N THR A 105 -11.42 -2.06 3.03
CA THR A 105 -11.59 -1.52 4.38
C THR A 105 -12.87 -0.70 4.47
N TYR A 106 -13.07 0.28 3.59
CA TYR A 106 -14.28 1.09 3.62
C TYR A 106 -15.54 0.29 3.32
N ALA A 107 -15.48 -0.68 2.40
CA ALA A 107 -16.61 -1.54 2.13
C ALA A 107 -17.05 -2.28 3.41
N PHE A 108 -16.13 -2.95 4.10
CA PHE A 108 -16.45 -3.66 5.34
C PHE A 108 -16.99 -2.74 6.43
N PHE A 109 -16.33 -1.60 6.68
CA PHE A 109 -16.77 -0.64 7.70
C PHE A 109 -18.03 0.16 7.31
N ASN A 110 -18.47 0.09 6.05
CA ASN A 110 -19.79 0.55 5.60
C ASN A 110 -20.83 -0.59 5.54
N GLY A 111 -20.55 -1.73 6.16
CA GLY A 111 -21.50 -2.82 6.37
C GLY A 111 -21.61 -3.81 5.22
N LYS A 112 -20.64 -3.84 4.30
CA LYS A 112 -20.61 -4.83 3.22
C LYS A 112 -20.23 -6.22 3.72
N THR A 113 -20.92 -7.22 3.18
CA THR A 113 -20.63 -8.63 3.42
C THR A 113 -19.34 -9.06 2.74
N MET A 114 -18.73 -10.15 3.20
CA MET A 114 -17.54 -10.75 2.55
C MET A 114 -17.77 -11.05 1.07
N GLU A 115 -18.96 -11.51 0.70
CA GLU A 115 -19.31 -11.80 -0.69
C GLU A 115 -19.38 -10.53 -1.54
N GLU A 116 -20.05 -9.48 -1.04
CA GLU A 116 -20.08 -8.17 -1.72
C GLU A 116 -18.69 -7.59 -1.94
N VAL A 117 -17.81 -7.67 -0.92
CA VAL A 117 -16.43 -7.17 -1.04
C VAL A 117 -15.61 -8.02 -1.99
N LYS A 118 -15.73 -9.36 -1.93
CA LYS A 118 -15.06 -10.26 -2.87
C LYS A 118 -15.46 -9.98 -4.31
N ASN A 119 -16.72 -9.62 -4.56
CA ASN A 119 -17.21 -9.23 -5.88
C ASN A 119 -16.65 -7.90 -6.40
N MET A 120 -16.04 -7.07 -5.54
CA MET A 120 -15.33 -5.85 -5.96
C MET A 120 -13.90 -6.13 -6.43
N VAL A 121 -13.34 -7.32 -6.16
CA VAL A 121 -11.94 -7.63 -6.47
C VAL A 121 -11.60 -7.48 -7.95
N PRO A 122 -12.42 -7.99 -8.90
CA PRO A 122 -12.15 -7.80 -10.32
C PRO A 122 -12.10 -6.32 -10.72
N ASP A 123 -13.03 -5.49 -10.22
CA ASP A 123 -13.08 -4.05 -10.51
C ASP A 123 -11.82 -3.34 -9.99
N VAL A 124 -11.40 -3.65 -8.75
CA VAL A 124 -10.20 -3.07 -8.12
C VAL A 124 -8.93 -3.47 -8.90
N VAL A 125 -8.79 -4.75 -9.23
CA VAL A 125 -7.61 -5.24 -9.98
C VAL A 125 -7.58 -4.65 -11.39
N GLN A 126 -8.73 -4.51 -12.04
CA GLN A 126 -8.82 -3.88 -13.35
C GLN A 126 -8.41 -2.40 -13.29
N ALA A 127 -8.84 -1.64 -12.26
CA ALA A 127 -8.39 -0.27 -12.06
C ALA A 127 -6.86 -0.15 -11.86
N ILE A 128 -6.25 -1.10 -11.14
CA ILE A 128 -4.78 -1.17 -10.98
C ILE A 128 -4.10 -1.51 -12.31
N ARG A 129 -4.64 -2.47 -13.07
CA ARG A 129 -4.13 -2.84 -14.39
C ARG A 129 -4.15 -1.64 -15.35
N ASP A 130 -5.25 -0.90 -15.38
CA ASP A 130 -5.39 0.30 -16.21
C ASP A 130 -4.45 1.42 -15.78
N ALA A 131 -4.22 1.58 -14.47
CA ALA A 131 -3.21 2.49 -13.95
C ALA A 131 -1.80 2.11 -14.44
N VAL A 132 -1.45 0.82 -14.42
CA VAL A 132 -0.16 0.34 -14.93
C VAL A 132 -0.02 0.61 -16.43
N LYS A 133 -1.07 0.37 -17.23
CA LYS A 133 -1.07 0.71 -18.67
C LYS A 133 -0.83 2.20 -18.88
N ARG A 134 -1.48 3.05 -18.08
CA ARG A 134 -1.36 4.51 -18.18
C ARG A 134 0.07 4.98 -17.87
N VAL A 135 0.71 4.47 -16.81
CA VAL A 135 2.12 4.82 -16.51
C VAL A 135 3.11 4.29 -17.55
N ILE A 136 2.84 3.12 -18.15
CA ILE A 136 3.62 2.62 -19.29
C ILE A 136 3.48 3.56 -20.50
N GLY A 137 2.26 4.03 -20.77
CA GLY A 137 1.98 5.05 -21.78
C GLY A 137 2.74 6.35 -21.57
N TYR A 138 3.03 6.71 -20.31
CA TYR A 138 3.89 7.87 -19.98
C TYR A 138 5.38 7.65 -20.21
N GLY A 139 5.80 6.42 -20.53
CA GLY A 139 7.20 6.09 -20.79
C GLY A 139 7.87 5.29 -19.69
N ALA A 140 7.12 4.79 -18.69
CA ALA A 140 7.67 3.89 -17.70
C ALA A 140 8.28 2.64 -18.37
N ARG A 141 9.48 2.25 -17.90
CA ARG A 141 10.15 1.00 -18.32
C ARG A 141 10.38 0.03 -17.16
N ARG A 142 10.25 0.49 -15.92
CA ARG A 142 10.30 -0.32 -14.70
C ARG A 142 9.12 0.05 -13.81
N VAL A 143 8.21 -0.90 -13.61
CA VAL A 143 7.01 -0.73 -12.79
C VAL A 143 6.99 -1.80 -11.71
N VAL A 144 6.76 -1.39 -10.47
CA VAL A 144 6.53 -2.28 -9.32
C VAL A 144 5.08 -2.11 -8.89
N VAL A 145 4.39 -3.23 -8.72
CA VAL A 145 3.00 -3.30 -8.32
C VAL A 145 2.91 -4.11 -7.03
N PRO A 146 2.77 -3.45 -5.86
CA PRO A 146 2.58 -4.13 -4.59
C PRO A 146 1.24 -4.83 -4.51
N GLY A 147 1.23 -6.05 -3.96
CA GLY A 147 0.01 -6.69 -3.50
C GLY A 147 -0.47 -6.17 -2.15
N ASN A 148 -1.64 -6.64 -1.73
CA ASN A 148 -2.19 -6.36 -0.41
C ASN A 148 -1.49 -7.17 0.68
N VAL A 149 -1.27 -6.54 1.83
CA VAL A 149 -0.91 -7.20 3.10
C VAL A 149 -2.01 -8.15 3.62
N PRO A 150 -1.72 -9.07 4.57
CA PRO A 150 -2.74 -9.82 5.31
C PRO A 150 -3.55 -8.89 6.22
N ILE A 151 -4.60 -8.27 5.67
CA ILE A 151 -5.36 -7.21 6.34
C ILE A 151 -6.04 -7.70 7.63
N GLY A 152 -6.34 -9.00 7.74
CA GLY A 152 -6.91 -9.62 8.94
C GLY A 152 -5.98 -9.62 10.15
N CYS A 153 -4.70 -9.27 9.97
CA CYS A 153 -3.73 -9.10 11.04
C CYS A 153 -3.71 -7.70 11.66
N PHE A 154 -4.40 -6.73 11.04
CA PHE A 154 -4.32 -5.33 11.48
C PHE A 154 -5.29 -5.07 12.64
N PRO A 155 -4.88 -4.27 13.66
CA PRO A 155 -5.73 -3.97 14.82
C PRO A 155 -7.11 -3.41 14.46
N ILE A 156 -7.24 -2.63 13.39
CA ILE A 156 -8.55 -2.16 12.90
C ILE A 156 -9.51 -3.31 12.58
N TYR A 157 -9.03 -4.35 11.88
CA TYR A 157 -9.84 -5.52 11.54
C TYR A 157 -10.10 -6.40 12.76
N LEU A 158 -9.08 -6.59 13.60
CA LEU A 158 -9.21 -7.38 14.82
C LEU A 158 -10.21 -6.75 15.80
N ALA A 159 -10.15 -5.44 16.03
CA ALA A 159 -11.09 -4.74 16.89
C ALA A 159 -12.50 -4.67 16.29
N GLY A 160 -12.61 -4.44 14.98
CA GLY A 160 -13.90 -4.27 14.29
C GLY A 160 -14.65 -5.58 14.02
N PHE A 161 -13.95 -6.70 13.86
CA PHE A 161 -14.51 -7.98 13.44
C PHE A 161 -14.12 -9.16 14.33
N GLN A 162 -13.67 -8.90 15.57
CA GLN A 162 -13.44 -9.95 16.55
C GLN A 162 -14.69 -10.80 16.79
N THR A 163 -14.43 -12.08 17.01
CA THR A 163 -15.44 -13.10 17.31
C THR A 163 -14.90 -14.08 18.36
N ASN A 164 -15.79 -14.74 19.08
CA ASN A 164 -15.47 -15.83 20.01
C ASN A 164 -15.15 -17.16 19.29
N ASN A 165 -15.36 -17.24 17.98
CA ASN A 165 -14.99 -18.41 17.20
C ASN A 165 -13.46 -18.48 17.03
N THR A 166 -12.80 -19.35 17.78
CA THR A 166 -11.34 -19.56 17.70
C THR A 166 -10.90 -20.02 16.31
N ASP A 167 -11.75 -20.75 15.59
CA ASP A 167 -11.45 -21.21 14.23
C ASP A 167 -11.49 -20.07 13.20
N ALA A 168 -11.91 -18.86 13.56
CA ALA A 168 -11.80 -17.70 12.69
C ALA A 168 -10.36 -17.17 12.56
N TYR A 169 -9.49 -17.52 13.51
CA TYR A 169 -8.13 -16.99 13.59
C TYR A 169 -7.08 -18.00 13.11
N ASP A 170 -5.93 -17.50 12.66
CA ASP A 170 -4.75 -18.31 12.38
C ASP A 170 -3.78 -18.37 13.58
N LYS A 171 -2.62 -19.01 13.39
CA LYS A 171 -1.58 -19.16 14.43
C LYS A 171 -0.99 -17.83 14.92
N PHE A 172 -1.16 -16.73 14.18
CA PHE A 172 -0.73 -15.39 14.55
C PHE A 172 -1.89 -14.55 15.08
N HIS A 173 -3.03 -15.18 15.40
CA HIS A 173 -4.24 -14.49 15.84
C HIS A 173 -4.76 -13.47 14.82
N CYS A 174 -4.51 -13.71 13.52
CA CYS A 174 -5.11 -12.92 12.45
C CYS A 174 -6.41 -13.55 11.96
N LEU A 175 -7.38 -12.73 11.53
CA LEU A 175 -8.64 -13.23 10.99
C LEU A 175 -8.46 -13.83 9.59
N LYS A 176 -8.64 -15.15 9.47
CA LYS A 176 -8.41 -15.92 8.24
C LYS A 176 -9.26 -15.47 7.07
N GLY A 177 -10.53 -15.13 7.31
CA GLY A 177 -11.44 -14.70 6.24
C GLY A 177 -10.93 -13.48 5.48
N PHE A 178 -10.41 -12.49 6.20
CA PHE A 178 -9.86 -11.27 5.60
C PHE A 178 -8.50 -11.51 4.95
N ASN A 179 -7.64 -12.35 5.55
CA ASN A 179 -6.38 -12.76 4.94
C ASN A 179 -6.60 -13.54 3.62
N ASN A 180 -7.63 -14.39 3.56
CA ASN A 180 -8.02 -15.10 2.35
C ASN A 180 -8.51 -14.14 1.25
N LEU A 181 -9.21 -13.05 1.60
CA LEU A 181 -9.58 -12.01 0.64
C LEU A 181 -8.33 -11.31 0.07
N SER A 182 -7.35 -10.95 0.92
CA SER A 182 -6.07 -10.39 0.47
C SER A 182 -5.35 -11.35 -0.48
N ALA A 183 -5.28 -12.64 -0.14
CA ALA A 183 -4.67 -13.66 -1.01
C ALA A 183 -5.41 -13.76 -2.36
N TYR A 184 -6.74 -13.76 -2.33
CA TYR A 184 -7.58 -13.80 -3.54
C TYR A 184 -7.35 -12.57 -4.44
N HIS A 185 -7.27 -11.37 -3.87
CA HIS A 185 -6.87 -10.16 -4.60
C HIS A 185 -5.47 -10.32 -5.22
N ASN A 186 -4.50 -10.77 -4.43
CA ASN A 186 -3.12 -10.92 -4.87
C ASN A 186 -2.99 -11.93 -6.02
N ASP A 187 -3.78 -13.00 -6.02
CA ASP A 187 -3.81 -13.97 -7.12
C ASP A 187 -4.34 -13.35 -8.42
N HIS A 188 -5.42 -12.55 -8.35
CA HIS A 188 -5.94 -11.82 -9.51
C HIS A 188 -4.94 -10.77 -10.01
N LEU A 189 -4.29 -10.05 -9.09
CA LEU A 189 -3.30 -9.04 -9.42
C LEU A 189 -2.07 -9.67 -10.11
N LYS A 190 -1.58 -10.82 -9.62
CA LYS A 190 -0.50 -11.57 -10.28
C LYS A 190 -0.88 -11.99 -11.70
N GLN A 191 -2.09 -12.49 -11.91
CA GLN A 191 -2.59 -12.83 -13.26
C GLN A 191 -2.61 -11.61 -14.19
N ALA A 192 -3.13 -10.48 -13.71
CA ALA A 192 -3.15 -9.22 -14.45
C ALA A 192 -1.72 -8.71 -14.77
N ILE A 193 -0.77 -8.89 -13.86
CA ILE A 193 0.64 -8.56 -14.10
C ILE A 193 1.25 -9.45 -15.19
N GLU A 194 0.97 -10.75 -15.21
CA GLU A 194 1.45 -11.65 -16.27
C GLU A 194 0.84 -11.31 -17.65
N GLU A 195 -0.42 -10.87 -17.69
CA GLU A 195 -1.01 -10.28 -18.90
C GLU A 195 -0.28 -9.02 -19.34
N LEU A 196 -0.07 -8.07 -18.42
CA LEU A 196 0.63 -6.81 -18.72
C LEU A 196 2.05 -7.05 -19.24
N LYS A 197 2.78 -8.03 -18.69
CA LYS A 197 4.12 -8.43 -19.17
C LYS A 197 4.08 -8.92 -20.61
N ARG A 198 3.08 -9.74 -20.97
CA ARG A 198 2.90 -10.24 -22.35
C ARG A 198 2.53 -9.11 -23.32
N GLU A 199 1.69 -8.19 -22.88
CA GLU A 199 1.28 -7.02 -23.65
C GLU A 199 2.43 -6.00 -23.84
N ASN A 200 3.41 -5.97 -22.92
CA ASN A 200 4.47 -4.96 -22.87
C ASN A 200 5.87 -5.59 -22.71
N PRO A 201 6.38 -6.34 -23.71
CA PRO A 201 7.63 -7.11 -23.59
C PRO A 201 8.88 -6.25 -23.33
N ASN A 202 8.82 -4.96 -23.63
CA ASN A 202 9.92 -4.00 -23.41
C ASN A 202 9.86 -3.30 -22.04
N VAL A 203 8.91 -3.66 -21.17
CA VAL A 203 8.73 -3.09 -19.83
C VAL A 203 8.96 -4.17 -18.79
N VAL A 204 9.76 -3.86 -17.78
CA VAL A 204 9.91 -4.70 -16.60
C VAL A 204 8.79 -4.38 -15.62
N ILE A 205 7.92 -5.36 -15.35
CA ILE A 205 6.83 -5.24 -14.39
C ILE A 205 7.06 -6.26 -13.28
N ALA A 206 7.26 -5.81 -12.05
CA ALA A 206 7.54 -6.66 -10.90
C ALA A 206 6.37 -6.62 -9.90
N TYR A 207 5.96 -7.78 -9.42
CA TYR A 207 5.07 -7.91 -8.28
C TYR A 207 5.88 -7.77 -7.00
N ALA A 208 5.41 -6.94 -6.05
CA ALA A 208 5.99 -6.82 -4.73
C ALA A 208 5.10 -7.53 -3.70
N ASP A 209 5.61 -8.63 -3.13
CA ASP A 209 4.86 -9.54 -2.26
C ASP A 209 4.79 -9.06 -0.81
N TYR A 210 4.02 -8.00 -0.59
CA TYR A 210 3.81 -7.41 0.74
C TYR A 210 3.14 -8.39 1.71
N TYR A 211 2.38 -9.35 1.18
CA TYR A 211 1.70 -10.35 1.99
C TYR A 211 2.71 -11.24 2.71
N ASN A 212 3.66 -11.80 1.96
CA ASN A 212 4.70 -12.65 2.52
C ASN A 212 5.77 -11.86 3.28
N ALA A 213 6.08 -10.62 2.88
CA ALA A 213 6.92 -9.73 3.68
C ALA A 213 6.35 -9.54 5.10
N PHE A 214 5.06 -9.27 5.22
CA PHE A 214 4.41 -9.09 6.52
C PHE A 214 4.34 -10.40 7.32
N GLN A 215 4.02 -11.53 6.67
CA GLN A 215 4.06 -12.83 7.35
C GLN A 215 5.45 -13.20 7.86
N TRP A 216 6.51 -12.83 7.12
CA TRP A 216 7.89 -13.03 7.56
C TRP A 216 8.19 -12.22 8.82
N ILE A 217 7.71 -10.97 8.92
CA ILE A 217 7.84 -10.15 10.13
C ILE A 217 7.13 -10.81 11.31
N LEU A 218 5.88 -11.27 11.13
CA LEU A 218 5.13 -11.96 12.19
C LEU A 218 5.86 -13.23 12.67
N THR A 219 6.37 -14.03 11.72
CA THR A 219 7.12 -15.25 12.01
C THR A 219 8.39 -14.96 12.80
N ASN A 220 9.09 -13.87 12.49
CA ASN A 220 10.39 -13.53 13.07
C ASN A 220 10.30 -12.43 14.14
N ALA A 221 9.11 -12.07 14.60
CA ALA A 221 8.86 -10.86 15.39
C ALA A 221 9.85 -10.70 16.57
N ARG A 222 10.04 -11.76 17.35
CA ARG A 222 10.97 -11.77 18.49
C ARG A 222 12.43 -11.55 18.08
N ASN A 223 12.88 -12.17 16.99
CA ASN A 223 14.26 -12.06 16.50
C ASN A 223 14.54 -10.67 15.92
N LEU A 224 13.52 -10.03 15.35
CA LEU A 224 13.57 -8.66 14.84
C LEU A 224 13.44 -7.61 15.96
N GLY A 225 13.26 -8.05 17.20
CA GLY A 225 13.14 -7.19 18.39
C GLY A 225 11.76 -6.57 18.59
N PHE A 226 10.72 -7.13 17.98
CA PHE A 226 9.33 -6.82 18.32
C PHE A 226 8.89 -7.60 19.55
N ASP A 227 7.97 -7.01 20.33
CA ASP A 227 7.34 -7.68 21.46
C ASP A 227 6.28 -8.66 20.96
N ALA A 228 6.51 -9.95 21.19
CA ALA A 228 5.60 -11.02 20.77
C ALA A 228 4.20 -10.92 21.39
N LYS A 229 4.04 -10.21 22.51
CA LYS A 229 2.72 -9.98 23.15
C LYS A 229 1.94 -8.81 22.54
N SER A 230 2.59 -8.02 21.68
CA SER A 230 2.06 -6.77 21.14
C SER A 230 1.99 -6.78 19.60
N THR A 231 2.20 -7.94 18.97
CA THR A 231 2.20 -8.08 17.50
C THR A 231 0.86 -7.71 16.84
N GLN A 232 -0.23 -7.80 17.59
CA GLN A 232 -1.61 -7.48 17.16
C GLN A 232 -2.12 -6.18 17.81
N LYS A 233 -1.25 -5.40 18.46
CA LYS A 233 -1.63 -4.17 19.16
C LYS A 233 -1.09 -2.94 18.45
N ALA A 234 -1.87 -1.87 18.44
CA ALA A 234 -1.40 -0.56 18.04
C ALA A 234 -0.55 0.09 19.16
N CYS A 235 0.51 0.79 18.79
CA CYS A 235 1.31 1.57 19.73
C CYS A 235 0.64 2.91 20.10
N CYS A 236 0.14 3.64 19.11
CA CYS A 236 -0.58 4.89 19.25
C CYS A 236 -2.08 4.61 19.12
N GLY A 237 -2.78 4.56 20.23
CA GLY A 237 -4.18 4.19 20.22
C GLY A 237 -4.69 3.88 21.61
N ALA A 238 -6.00 3.75 21.70
CA ALA A 238 -6.69 3.33 22.91
C ALA A 238 -7.74 2.29 22.53
N GLY A 239 -8.18 1.50 23.51
CA GLY A 239 -9.34 0.62 23.36
C GLY A 239 -9.01 -0.86 23.22
N GLY A 240 -9.83 -1.67 23.90
CA GLY A 240 -9.88 -3.12 23.79
C GLY A 240 -8.53 -3.85 23.90
N ASP A 241 -8.53 -5.08 23.40
CA ASP A 241 -7.36 -5.97 23.45
C ASP A 241 -6.27 -5.60 22.42
N TYR A 242 -6.66 -4.87 21.37
CA TYR A 242 -5.82 -4.53 20.22
C TYR A 242 -5.29 -3.08 20.25
N GLY A 243 -5.60 -2.30 21.28
CA GLY A 243 -5.16 -0.90 21.39
C GLY A 243 -5.75 0.01 20.32
N TYR A 244 -6.91 -0.35 19.76
CA TYR A 244 -7.54 0.37 18.66
C TYR A 244 -9.03 0.63 18.94
N ASP A 245 -9.45 1.85 18.68
CA ASP A 245 -10.83 2.33 18.77
C ASP A 245 -11.03 3.39 17.68
N ALA A 246 -11.99 3.15 16.79
CA ALA A 246 -12.28 4.03 15.66
C ALA A 246 -12.67 5.45 16.08
N MET A 247 -13.14 5.65 17.32
CA MET A 247 -13.48 6.98 17.86
C MET A 247 -12.31 7.67 18.56
N LYS A 248 -11.20 6.95 18.79
CA LYS A 248 -10.01 7.43 19.49
C LYS A 248 -8.76 7.18 18.65
N MET A 249 -8.80 7.65 17.41
CA MET A 249 -7.69 7.51 16.47
C MET A 249 -6.44 8.23 16.94
N CYS A 250 -5.28 7.67 16.60
CA CYS A 250 -3.97 8.28 16.85
C CYS A 250 -3.92 9.74 16.38
N GLY A 251 -3.44 10.63 17.24
CA GLY A 251 -3.41 12.08 16.98
C GLY A 251 -4.60 12.86 17.54
N THR A 252 -5.67 12.18 17.96
CA THR A 252 -6.76 12.80 18.74
C THR A 252 -6.27 13.17 20.15
N PRO A 253 -6.67 14.32 20.73
CA PRO A 253 -6.30 14.69 22.10
C PRO A 253 -6.62 13.59 23.12
N GLY A 254 -5.63 13.27 23.96
CA GLY A 254 -5.78 12.25 25.01
C GLY A 254 -5.55 10.81 24.57
N VAL A 255 -5.29 10.55 23.28
CA VAL A 255 -4.92 9.21 22.81
C VAL A 255 -3.43 8.94 23.14
N PRO A 256 -3.12 7.88 23.91
CA PRO A 256 -1.76 7.62 24.34
C PRO A 256 -0.90 7.03 23.22
N VAL A 257 0.42 7.17 23.40
CA VAL A 257 1.44 6.50 22.59
C VAL A 257 2.23 5.57 23.50
N CYS A 258 2.50 4.35 23.03
CA CYS A 258 3.28 3.38 23.77
C CYS A 258 4.73 3.89 23.99
N PRO A 259 5.40 3.49 25.08
CA PRO A 259 6.72 4.02 25.43
C PRO A 259 7.86 3.53 24.51
N LYS A 260 7.65 2.45 23.75
CA LYS A 260 8.66 1.84 22.87
C LYS A 260 8.06 1.48 21.49
N PRO A 261 7.86 2.45 20.59
CA PRO A 261 7.29 2.21 19.26
C PRO A 261 8.04 1.17 18.43
N ASP A 262 9.35 1.09 18.60
CA ASP A 262 10.24 0.13 17.92
C ASP A 262 10.02 -1.34 18.35
N ARG A 263 9.18 -1.59 19.35
CA ARG A 263 8.76 -2.94 19.76
C ARG A 263 7.39 -3.34 19.22
N TYR A 264 6.68 -2.45 18.55
CA TYR A 264 5.35 -2.71 17.98
C TYR A 264 5.44 -2.86 16.47
N ILE A 265 4.59 -3.70 15.90
CA ILE A 265 4.46 -3.83 14.44
C ILE A 265 3.50 -2.76 13.91
N SER A 266 2.34 -2.58 14.55
CA SER A 266 1.36 -1.57 14.17
C SER A 266 1.58 -0.26 14.93
N TRP A 267 1.59 0.85 14.18
CA TRP A 267 1.64 2.20 14.75
C TRP A 267 0.28 2.59 15.32
N ASP A 268 -0.76 2.70 14.50
CA ASP A 268 -2.06 3.26 14.88
C ASP A 268 -3.25 2.33 14.62
N GLY A 269 -2.98 1.07 14.29
CA GLY A 269 -3.97 0.06 13.95
C GLY A 269 -4.28 -0.06 12.46
N VAL A 270 -3.80 0.88 11.64
CA VAL A 270 -3.93 0.87 10.18
C VAL A 270 -2.56 0.86 9.52
N ASP A 271 -1.63 1.64 10.06
CA ASP A 271 -0.26 1.75 9.59
C ASP A 271 0.72 0.96 10.47
N LEU A 272 1.88 0.66 9.89
CA LEU A 272 2.99 0.02 10.60
C LEU A 272 3.91 1.06 11.24
N THR A 273 4.68 0.63 12.23
CA THR A 273 5.75 1.44 12.81
C THR A 273 6.89 1.61 11.80
N GLN A 274 7.74 2.62 12.01
CA GLN A 274 8.90 2.85 11.14
C GLN A 274 9.79 1.60 11.01
N LYS A 275 10.04 0.91 12.13
CA LYS A 275 10.85 -0.32 12.15
C LYS A 275 10.21 -1.46 11.37
N ALA A 276 8.89 -1.64 11.50
CA ALA A 276 8.18 -2.66 10.72
C ALA A 276 8.24 -2.34 9.22
N TYR A 277 8.04 -1.08 8.81
CA TYR A 277 8.21 -0.69 7.42
C TYR A 277 9.63 -0.84 6.90
N GLN A 278 10.67 -0.66 7.73
CA GLN A 278 12.06 -0.92 7.34
C GLN A 278 12.25 -2.38 6.94
N TYR A 279 11.75 -3.32 7.74
CA TYR A 279 11.83 -4.74 7.41
C TYR A 279 10.99 -5.11 6.18
N VAL A 280 9.80 -4.52 6.00
CA VAL A 280 9.03 -4.71 4.76
C VAL A 280 9.83 -4.22 3.55
N ALA A 281 10.42 -3.01 3.63
CA ALA A 281 11.18 -2.43 2.54
C ALA A 281 12.40 -3.29 2.17
N LEU A 282 13.18 -3.74 3.16
CA LEU A 282 14.34 -4.61 2.94
C LEU A 282 13.93 -5.93 2.28
N TRP A 283 12.92 -6.60 2.82
CA TRP A 283 12.42 -7.86 2.27
C TRP A 283 11.98 -7.72 0.81
N ILE A 284 11.23 -6.65 0.51
CA ILE A 284 10.74 -6.40 -0.85
C ILE A 284 11.88 -6.03 -1.78
N ILE A 285 12.83 -5.19 -1.36
CA ILE A 285 13.98 -4.83 -2.18
C ILE A 285 14.79 -6.07 -2.56
N ASP A 286 15.08 -6.94 -1.59
CA ASP A 286 15.79 -8.19 -1.85
C ASP A 286 15.05 -9.08 -2.86
N ASP A 287 13.71 -9.12 -2.80
CA ASP A 287 12.89 -9.88 -3.74
C ASP A 287 12.80 -9.25 -5.14
N ILE A 288 12.64 -7.92 -5.25
CA ILE A 288 12.37 -7.26 -6.54
C ILE A 288 13.62 -6.80 -7.27
N LEU A 289 14.70 -6.44 -6.57
CA LEU A 289 15.89 -5.84 -7.19
C LEU A 289 16.51 -6.74 -8.28
N PRO A 290 16.65 -8.08 -8.09
CA PRO A 290 17.12 -8.96 -9.16
C PRO A 290 16.19 -9.00 -10.38
N LYS A 291 14.90 -8.70 -10.19
CA LYS A 291 13.86 -8.72 -11.24
C LYS A 291 13.85 -7.42 -12.06
N LEU A 292 14.34 -6.30 -11.50
CA LEU A 292 14.26 -4.97 -12.12
C LEU A 292 15.22 -4.74 -13.29
N ARG A 293 16.20 -5.63 -13.51
CA ARG A 293 17.18 -5.56 -14.61
C ARG A 293 17.78 -4.14 -14.73
N CYS A 294 18.19 -3.57 -13.61
CA CYS A 294 18.88 -2.29 -13.59
C CYS A 294 20.25 -2.46 -14.27
N PRO A 295 20.63 -1.57 -15.20
CA PRO A 295 21.99 -1.56 -15.75
C PRO A 295 22.99 -1.31 -14.61
N ALA A 296 24.12 -2.00 -14.68
CA ALA A 296 25.25 -1.83 -13.76
C ALA A 296 25.89 -0.44 -13.90
#